data_AF-A0A965HGE7-F1
#
_entry.id   AF-A0A965HGE7-F1
#
_cell.length_a   1.000
_cell.length_b   1.000
_cell.length_c   1.000
_cell.angle_alpha   90.00
_cell.angle_beta   90.00
_cell.angle_gamma   90.00
#
_symmetry.space_group_name_H-M   'P 1'
#
loop_
_entity.id
_entity.type
_entity.pdbx_description
1 polymer ?
#
loop_
_entity_poly.entity_id
_entity_poly.type
_entity_poly.pdbx_seq_one_letter_code
_entity_poly.pdbx_strand_id
1 'polypeptide(L)'
;VFLKEKRKLILVPRETPWNLVQARNVVTLLEAGAMMLPAIPSFYGKPKTVEDVVDTVVARVLDHLNLPNDLVKRWKSEVGEKE
;
A
#
# COMPACT_ATOMS: atom_id res chain seq x y z
N VAL A 1 2.82 -5.14 -21.19
CA VAL A 1 2.37 -6.46 -20.66
C VAL A 1 1.64 -6.31 -19.31
N PHE A 2 1.72 -5.17 -18.61
CA PHE A 2 0.73 -4.81 -17.57
C PHE A 2 -0.03 -3.52 -17.92
N LEU A 3 0.65 -2.37 -17.99
CA LEU A 3 0.03 -1.07 -18.29
C LEU A 3 -0.75 -1.06 -19.61
N LYS A 4 -0.14 -1.50 -20.71
CA LYS A 4 -0.82 -1.59 -22.03
C LYS A 4 -2.03 -2.53 -22.04
N GLU A 5 -2.04 -3.52 -21.15
CA GLU A 5 -3.11 -4.52 -21.01
C GLU A 5 -4.12 -4.12 -19.91
N LYS A 6 -3.96 -2.93 -19.31
CA LYS A 6 -4.75 -2.46 -18.16
C LYS A 6 -4.78 -3.45 -16.99
N ARG A 7 -3.69 -4.21 -16.81
CA ARG A 7 -3.53 -5.12 -15.67
C ARG A 7 -2.97 -4.36 -14.48
N LYS A 8 -3.38 -4.77 -13.27
CA LYS A 8 -2.97 -4.16 -12.00
C LYS A 8 -1.45 -4.24 -11.82
N LEU A 9 -0.79 -3.08 -11.74
CA LEU A 9 0.64 -2.94 -11.45
C LEU A 9 0.79 -2.16 -10.14
N ILE A 10 1.35 -2.80 -9.12
CA ILE A 10 1.63 -2.19 -7.82
C ILE A 10 3.14 -2.00 -7.70
N LEU A 11 3.59 -0.78 -7.44
CA LEU A 11 4.99 -0.48 -7.15
C LEU A 11 5.14 -0.10 -5.68
N VAL A 12 6.13 -0.69 -5.02
CA VAL A 12 6.44 -0.47 -3.60
C VAL A 12 7.83 0.15 -3.44
N PRO A 13 8.01 1.45 -3.76
CA PRO A 13 9.31 2.10 -3.62
C PRO A 13 9.70 2.31 -2.15
N ARG A 14 10.99 2.14 -1.84
CA ARG A 14 11.58 2.49 -0.55
C ARG A 14 12.74 3.47 -0.78
N GLU A 15 12.44 4.76 -0.71
CA GLU A 15 13.41 5.84 -0.81
C GLU A 15 12.94 7.05 -0.01
N THR A 16 13.87 7.79 0.60
CA THR A 16 13.61 9.08 1.25
C THR A 16 14.92 9.84 1.51
N PRO A 17 15.03 11.14 1.20
CA PRO A 17 14.04 11.98 0.52
C PRO A 17 13.97 11.68 -0.97
N TRP A 18 12.84 12.02 -1.61
CA TRP A 18 12.76 11.92 -3.06
C TRP A 18 13.41 13.11 -3.74
N ASN A 19 14.13 12.85 -4.82
CA ASN A 19 14.52 13.90 -5.75
C ASN A 19 13.40 14.18 -6.78
N LEU A 20 13.54 15.28 -7.52
CA LEU A 20 12.54 15.73 -8.50
C LEU A 20 12.32 14.70 -9.63
N VAL A 21 13.36 13.95 -10.02
CA VAL A 21 13.24 12.91 -11.06
C VAL A 21 12.36 11.77 -10.57
N GLN A 22 12.57 11.30 -9.35
CA GLN A 22 11.73 10.27 -8.73
C GLN A 22 10.28 10.74 -8.60
N ALA A 23 10.05 11.96 -8.13
CA ALA A 23 8.70 12.52 -8.03
C ALA A 23 8.00 12.58 -9.41
N ARG A 24 8.68 13.05 -10.45
CA ARG A 24 8.13 13.07 -11.83
C ARG A 24 7.82 11.67 -12.34
N ASN A 25 8.71 10.70 -12.12
CA ASN A 25 8.48 9.31 -12.53
C ASN A 25 7.26 8.71 -11.81
N VAL A 26 7.07 9.01 -10.52
CA VAL A 26 5.90 8.57 -9.76
C VAL A 26 4.62 9.17 -10.32
N VAL A 27 4.61 10.47 -10.65
CA VAL A 27 3.46 11.10 -11.31
C VAL A 27 3.14 10.42 -12.65
N THR A 28 4.14 10.21 -13.51
CA THR A 28 3.96 9.54 -14.80
C THR A 28 3.41 8.11 -14.64
N LEU A 29 3.86 7.37 -13.62
CA LEU A 29 3.36 6.02 -13.33
C LEU A 29 1.90 6.05 -12.87
N LEU A 30 1.53 7.00 -12.01
CA LEU A 30 0.14 7.19 -11.57
C LEU A 30 -0.78 7.55 -12.75
N GLU A 31 -0.34 8.45 -13.62
CA GLU A 31 -1.08 8.83 -14.85
C GLU A 31 -1.26 7.65 -15.81
N ALA A 32 -0.27 6.75 -15.88
CA ALA A 32 -0.34 5.53 -16.69
C ALA A 32 -1.23 4.43 -16.08
N GLY A 33 -1.77 4.62 -14.87
CA GLY A 33 -2.63 3.67 -14.17
C GLY A 33 -1.89 2.66 -13.28
N ALA A 34 -0.63 2.90 -12.96
CA ALA A 34 0.07 2.13 -11.93
C ALA A 34 -0.37 2.59 -10.53
N MET A 35 -0.32 1.67 -9.57
CA MET A 35 -0.58 1.96 -8.16
C MET A 35 0.75 2.16 -7.43
N MET A 36 0.91 3.33 -6.82
CA MET A 36 2.09 3.66 -6.03
C MET A 36 1.79 3.45 -4.55
N LEU A 37 2.46 2.47 -3.95
CA LEU A 37 2.31 2.11 -2.54
C LEU A 37 3.71 2.16 -1.90
N PRO A 38 4.25 3.34 -1.59
CA PRO A 38 5.57 3.43 -0.98
C PRO A 38 5.61 2.63 0.34
N ALA A 39 6.78 2.09 0.68
CA ALA A 39 7.00 1.30 1.89
C ALA A 39 6.97 2.19 3.15
N ILE A 40 5.80 2.76 3.43
CA ILE A 40 5.50 3.65 4.56
C ILE A 40 4.57 2.88 5.51
N PRO A 41 5.14 2.20 6.52
CA PRO A 41 4.36 1.37 7.43
C PRO A 41 3.49 2.20 8.36
N SER A 42 2.44 1.57 8.89
CA SER A 42 1.51 2.17 9.86
C SER A 42 1.92 1.84 11.29
N PHE A 43 1.80 2.80 12.20
CA PHE A 43 2.07 2.61 13.63
C PHE A 43 0.80 2.62 14.50
N TYR A 44 -0.39 2.78 13.92
CA TYR A 44 -1.65 2.81 14.68
C TYR A 44 -1.91 1.52 15.47
N GLY A 45 -1.41 0.38 14.98
CA GLY A 45 -1.52 -0.92 15.65
C GLY A 45 -0.55 -1.12 16.83
N LYS A 46 0.31 -0.13 17.14
CA LYS A 46 1.37 -0.22 18.15
C LYS A 46 2.23 -1.50 18.01
N PRO A 47 2.89 -1.69 16.84
CA PRO A 47 3.70 -2.88 16.57
C PRO A 47 4.76 -3.10 17.66
N LYS A 48 5.07 -4.37 17.94
CA LYS A 48 6.08 -4.79 18.93
C LYS A 48 7.35 -5.31 18.29
N THR A 49 7.23 -5.83 17.07
CA THR A 49 8.34 -6.41 16.32
C THR A 49 8.57 -5.65 15.01
N VAL A 50 9.70 -5.91 14.34
CA VAL A 50 9.95 -5.36 13.00
C VAL A 50 9.00 -6.01 11.99
N GLU A 51 8.71 -7.28 12.18
CA GLU A 51 7.76 -8.07 11.39
C GLU A 51 6.37 -7.42 11.41
N ASP A 52 5.88 -7.00 12.59
CA ASP A 52 4.60 -6.31 12.72
C ASP A 52 4.55 -5.00 11.90
N VAL A 53 5.69 -4.31 11.76
CA VAL A 53 5.81 -3.08 10.97
C VAL A 53 5.75 -3.42 9.47
N VAL A 54 6.50 -4.44 9.04
CA VAL A 54 6.53 -4.93 7.66
C VAL A 54 5.14 -5.42 7.22
N ASP A 55 4.44 -6.12 8.10
CA ASP A 55 3.11 -6.67 7.86
C ASP A 55 2.09 -5.59 7.49
N THR A 56 2.25 -4.35 7.96
CA THR A 56 1.38 -3.23 7.55
C THR A 56 1.49 -2.87 6.08
N VAL A 57 2.67 -3.00 5.48
CA VAL A 57 2.88 -2.75 4.05
C VAL A 57 2.42 -3.97 3.24
N VAL A 58 2.75 -5.18 3.71
CA VAL A 58 2.36 -6.44 3.04
C VAL A 58 0.83 -6.58 3.01
N ALA A 59 0.15 -6.34 4.12
CA ALA A 59 -1.31 -6.40 4.19
C ALA A 59 -1.98 -5.47 3.16
N ARG A 60 -1.48 -4.24 3.00
CA ARG A 60 -2.00 -3.31 1.98
C ARG A 60 -1.77 -3.80 0.55
N VAL A 61 -0.61 -4.39 0.27
CA VAL A 61 -0.34 -4.99 -1.05
C VAL A 61 -1.31 -6.15 -1.31
N LEU A 62 -1.50 -7.05 -0.33
CA LEU A 62 -2.41 -8.19 -0.43
C LEU A 62 -3.87 -7.73 -0.61
N ASP A 63 -4.31 -6.71 0.14
CA ASP A 63 -5.63 -6.10 0.01
C ASP A 63 -5.85 -5.57 -1.41
N HIS A 64 -4.86 -4.86 -1.97
CA HIS A 64 -4.93 -4.40 -3.36
C HIS A 64 -4.84 -5.53 -4.38
N LEU A 65 -4.24 -6.68 -4.06
CA LEU A 65 -4.27 -7.89 -4.90
C LEU A 65 -5.55 -8.71 -4.73
N ASN A 66 -6.48 -8.29 -3.85
CA ASN A 66 -7.69 -9.03 -3.49
C ASN A 66 -7.37 -10.42 -2.90
N LEU A 67 -6.25 -10.53 -2.17
CA LEU A 67 -5.84 -11.73 -1.46
C LEU A 67 -6.22 -11.59 0.02
N PRO A 68 -7.10 -12.47 0.56
CA PRO A 68 -7.45 -12.46 1.97
C PRO A 68 -6.21 -12.63 2.85
N ASN A 69 -6.10 -11.81 3.90
CA ASN A 69 -5.02 -11.86 4.88
C ASN A 69 -5.52 -11.35 6.25
N ASP A 70 -4.88 -11.81 7.32
CA ASP A 70 -5.17 -11.45 8.72
C ASP A 70 -3.95 -10.82 9.43
N LEU A 71 -2.96 -10.37 8.64
CA LEU A 71 -1.69 -9.79 9.12
C LEU A 71 -1.88 -8.53 9.97
N VAL A 72 -2.92 -7.74 9.70
CA VAL A 72 -3.19 -6.50 10.43
C VAL A 72 -4.66 -6.39 10.78
N LYS A 73 -4.96 -5.94 12.00
CA LYS A 73 -6.32 -5.58 12.40
C LYS A 73 -6.83 -4.44 11.52
N ARG A 74 -7.79 -4.74 10.65
CA ARG A 74 -8.47 -3.73 9.83
C ARG A 74 -9.15 -2.70 10.73
N TRP A 75 -9.02 -1.43 10.35
CA TRP A 75 -9.75 -0.36 11.01
C TRP A 75 -11.25 -0.58 10.78
N LYS A 76 -11.98 -0.95 11.83
CA LYS A 76 -13.43 -0.95 11.80
C LYS A 76 -13.88 0.48 12.07
N SER A 77 -14.37 1.18 11.05
CA SER A 77 -15.24 2.32 11.32
C SER A 77 -16.47 1.78 12.03
N GLU A 78 -16.75 2.24 13.25
CA GLU A 78 -18.04 2.03 13.90
C GLU A 78 -19.12 2.72 13.05
N VAL A 79 -19.56 2.04 11.99
CA VAL A 79 -20.86 2.34 11.39
C VAL A 79 -21.82 1.56 12.25
N GLY A 80 -22.48 2.25 13.18
CA GLY A 80 -23.34 1.67 14.18
C GLY A 80 -24.37 0.71 13.58
N GLU A 81 -24.31 -0.55 13.98
CA GLU A 81 -25.48 -1.40 14.05
C GLU A 81 -26.35 -0.86 15.19
N LYS A 82 -27.30 0.02 14.83
CA LYS A 82 -28.52 0.15 15.59
C LYS A 82 -29.41 -1.03 15.19
N GLU A 83 -29.49 -2.03 16.05
CA GLU A 83 -30.70 -2.84 16.24
C GLU A 83 -31.18 -2.66 17.69
#